data_AF-A0A1A8P0I1-F1
#
_entry.id   AF-A0A1A8P0I1-F1
#
_cell.length_a   1.000
_cell.length_b   1.000
_cell.length_c   1.000
_cell.angle_alpha   90.00
_cell.angle_beta   90.00
_cell.angle_gamma   90.00
#
_symmetry.space_group_name_H-M   'P 1'
#
loop_
_entity.id
_entity.type
_entity.pdbx_description
1 polymer ?
#
loop_
_entity_poly.entity_id
_entity_poly.type
_entity_poly.pdbx_seq_one_letter_code
_entity_poly.pdbx_strand_id
1 'polypeptide(L)'
;MLPRQFRSVAVVLSVLLVKSCVCVTEEDGGEVLEQKQLLELYRKDLFILESLPLKHCVTVDQSSLVLGDCERPTRRMLWKWVSKHRLFNLGTSMCLGLNISDPTQPLGMFECDMASPMLWWRCHGNMIYGASEWKLNVAGRLVVVKKNIYHEWKRHNTPKEGPCSHPYEEIHTLLGNAHGYPCVFPFNYNNKWYSECTTEGREDHLHWCSTTDRYDLTDRWGFCPVKASGCEH
;
A
#
# COMPACT_ATOMS: atom_id res chain seq x y z
N MET A 1 -35.54 -36.18 -74.88
CA MET A 1 -36.38 -36.11 -73.67
C MET A 1 -35.58 -36.73 -72.53
N LEU A 2 -35.53 -36.05 -71.38
CA LEU A 2 -34.66 -36.30 -70.21
C LEU A 2 -34.74 -37.74 -69.63
N PRO A 3 -33.73 -38.23 -68.88
CA PRO A 3 -33.67 -37.92 -67.45
C PRO A 3 -32.29 -37.57 -66.86
N ARG A 4 -32.35 -36.69 -65.86
CA ARG A 4 -31.31 -36.23 -64.95
C ARG A 4 -30.84 -37.38 -64.04
N GLN A 5 -29.53 -37.62 -63.96
CA GLN A 5 -28.93 -38.33 -62.83
C GLN A 5 -28.63 -37.34 -61.70
N PHE A 6 -29.13 -37.67 -60.51
CA PHE A 6 -28.86 -36.99 -59.25
C PHE A 6 -27.39 -37.18 -58.84
N ARG A 7 -26.65 -36.09 -58.64
CA ARG A 7 -25.42 -36.09 -57.85
C ARG A 7 -25.74 -35.56 -56.45
N SER A 8 -25.79 -36.47 -55.47
CA SER A 8 -25.66 -36.11 -54.06
C SER A 8 -24.26 -35.54 -53.83
N VAL A 9 -24.19 -34.32 -53.31
CA VAL A 9 -22.98 -33.80 -52.65
C VAL A 9 -23.42 -33.33 -51.27
N ALA A 10 -22.82 -33.94 -50.25
CA ALA A 10 -23.13 -33.76 -48.85
C ALA A 10 -22.85 -32.31 -48.41
N VAL A 11 -23.85 -31.67 -47.78
CA VAL A 11 -23.65 -30.42 -47.04
C VAL A 11 -23.01 -30.79 -45.70
N VAL A 12 -21.71 -30.51 -45.55
CA VAL A 12 -21.03 -30.61 -44.26
C VAL A 12 -21.50 -29.44 -43.41
N LEU A 13 -22.45 -29.67 -42.50
CA LEU A 13 -22.77 -28.71 -41.45
C LEU A 13 -21.60 -28.68 -40.45
N SER A 14 -20.70 -27.71 -40.62
CA SER A 14 -19.77 -27.32 -39.58
C SER A 14 -20.56 -26.70 -38.43
N VAL A 15 -20.81 -27.48 -37.37
CA VAL A 15 -21.33 -27.00 -36.10
C VAL A 15 -20.26 -26.10 -35.48
N LEU A 16 -20.40 -24.80 -35.65
CA LEU A 16 -19.63 -23.82 -34.88
C LEU A 16 -20.10 -23.93 -33.42
N LEU A 17 -19.34 -24.66 -32.61
CA LEU A 17 -19.42 -24.55 -31.16
C LEU A 17 -19.06 -23.10 -30.80
N VAL A 18 -20.09 -22.28 -30.59
CA VAL A 18 -19.95 -21.02 -29.87
C VAL A 18 -19.47 -21.39 -28.48
N LYS A 19 -18.15 -21.39 -28.26
CA LYS A 19 -17.60 -21.27 -26.93
C LYS A 19 -18.08 -19.91 -26.44
N SER A 20 -19.18 -19.88 -25.70
CA SER A 20 -19.42 -18.81 -24.75
C SER A 20 -18.20 -18.80 -23.83
N CYS A 21 -17.26 -17.89 -24.09
CA CYS A 21 -16.37 -17.43 -23.04
C CYS A 21 -17.30 -16.85 -21.98
N VAL A 22 -17.45 -17.58 -20.89
CA VAL A 22 -17.94 -17.02 -19.64
C VAL A 22 -17.05 -15.82 -19.36
N CYS A 23 -17.64 -14.63 -19.45
CA CYS A 23 -17.02 -13.42 -18.95
C CYS A 23 -16.90 -13.63 -17.44
N VAL A 24 -15.74 -14.07 -16.97
CA VAL A 24 -15.36 -13.84 -15.58
C VAL A 24 -15.28 -12.33 -15.49
N THR A 25 -16.27 -11.72 -14.84
CA THR A 25 -16.15 -10.35 -14.40
C THR A 25 -14.89 -10.30 -13.54
N GLU A 26 -13.84 -9.67 -14.05
CA GLU A 26 -12.73 -9.20 -13.23
C GLU A 26 -13.36 -8.28 -12.18
N GLU A 27 -13.70 -8.84 -11.03
CA GLU A 27 -13.83 -8.03 -9.83
C GLU A 27 -12.45 -7.38 -9.65
N ASP A 28 -12.42 -6.05 -9.62
CA ASP A 28 -11.27 -5.18 -9.31
C ASP A 28 -10.73 -5.38 -7.87
N GLY A 29 -10.89 -6.60 -7.33
CA GLY A 29 -10.26 -7.07 -6.12
C GLY A 29 -8.84 -7.50 -6.46
N GLY A 30 -7.87 -6.61 -6.18
CA GLY A 30 -6.46 -6.89 -6.39
C GLY A 30 -6.01 -8.26 -5.87
N GLU A 31 -4.97 -8.81 -6.48
CA GLU A 31 -4.44 -10.15 -6.21
C GLU A 31 -4.32 -10.44 -4.71
N VAL A 32 -4.96 -11.53 -4.27
CA VAL A 32 -4.95 -11.99 -2.88
C VAL A 32 -3.55 -12.51 -2.55
N LEU A 33 -2.97 -12.00 -1.47
CA LEU A 33 -1.62 -12.35 -1.05
C LEU A 33 -1.60 -13.74 -0.43
N GLU A 34 -0.63 -14.55 -0.86
CA GLU A 34 -0.36 -15.84 -0.24
C GLU A 34 0.26 -15.66 1.15
N GLN A 35 0.07 -16.65 2.03
CA GLN A 35 0.56 -16.60 3.41
C GLN A 35 2.09 -16.36 3.50
N LYS A 36 2.87 -16.94 2.58
CA LYS A 36 4.34 -16.75 2.55
C LYS A 36 4.72 -15.31 2.22
N GLN A 37 4.07 -14.72 1.20
CA GLN A 37 4.29 -13.33 0.81
C GLN A 37 3.90 -12.38 1.95
N LEU A 38 2.76 -12.64 2.60
CA LEU A 38 2.28 -11.85 3.71
C LEU A 38 3.26 -11.85 4.89
N LEU A 39 3.83 -13.02 5.21
CA LEU A 39 4.83 -13.15 6.27
C LEU A 39 6.12 -12.37 5.97
N GLU A 40 6.57 -12.36 4.70
CA GLU A 40 7.71 -11.55 4.27
C GLU A 40 7.43 -10.05 4.41
N LEU A 41 6.21 -9.61 4.11
CA LEU A 41 5.79 -8.22 4.28
C LEU A 41 5.66 -7.82 5.75
N TYR A 42 5.19 -8.71 6.63
CA TYR A 42 5.16 -8.46 8.07
C TYR A 42 6.54 -8.34 8.70
N ARG A 43 7.54 -9.10 8.22
CA ARG A 43 8.95 -8.94 8.64
C ARG A 43 9.56 -7.59 8.25
N LYS A 44 8.93 -6.92 7.30
CA LYS A 44 9.28 -5.58 6.80
C LYS A 44 8.46 -4.48 7.50
N ASP A 45 7.87 -4.79 8.64
CA ASP A 45 7.03 -3.91 9.46
C ASP A 45 5.75 -3.40 8.77
N LEU A 46 5.34 -4.02 7.66
CA LEU A 46 3.99 -3.79 7.14
C LEU A 46 2.96 -4.46 8.05
N PHE A 47 1.75 -3.93 8.04
CA PHE A 47 0.64 -4.48 8.81
C PHE A 47 -0.70 -4.20 8.14
N ILE A 48 -1.70 -4.98 8.52
CA ILE A 48 -3.10 -4.72 8.17
C ILE A 48 -3.76 -4.05 9.38
N LEU A 49 -4.49 -2.96 9.15
CA LEU A 49 -5.21 -2.23 10.17
C LEU A 49 -6.64 -2.78 10.30
N GLU A 50 -6.99 -3.33 11.46
CA GLU A 50 -8.29 -3.93 11.73
C GLU A 50 -9.10 -3.05 12.70
N SER A 51 -10.38 -2.87 12.38
CA SER A 51 -11.36 -2.30 13.29
C SER A 51 -11.69 -3.29 14.41
N LEU A 52 -11.38 -2.94 15.65
CA LEU A 52 -11.61 -3.81 16.81
C LEU A 52 -13.09 -4.20 16.98
N PRO A 53 -14.06 -3.26 16.91
CA PRO A 53 -15.48 -3.58 17.08
C PRO A 53 -16.08 -4.31 15.88
N LEU A 54 -15.63 -4.00 14.66
CA LEU A 54 -16.27 -4.49 13.44
C LEU A 54 -15.61 -5.74 12.85
N LYS A 55 -14.37 -6.07 13.25
CA LYS A 55 -13.59 -7.19 12.69
C LYS A 55 -13.42 -7.11 11.17
N HIS A 56 -13.32 -5.89 10.66
CA HIS A 56 -13.05 -5.61 9.24
C HIS A 56 -11.76 -4.81 9.10
N CYS A 57 -11.10 -4.97 7.96
CA CYS A 57 -9.79 -4.42 7.70
C CYS A 57 -9.86 -3.22 6.75
N VAL A 58 -8.98 -2.25 6.96
CA VAL A 58 -8.91 -1.03 6.15
C VAL A 58 -8.23 -1.34 4.82
N THR A 59 -8.93 -1.10 3.72
CA THR A 59 -8.43 -1.19 2.35
C THR A 59 -8.64 0.13 1.62
N VAL A 60 -7.83 0.36 0.59
CA VAL A 60 -7.94 1.54 -0.27
C VAL A 60 -8.71 1.20 -1.53
N ASP A 61 -9.82 1.90 -1.75
CA ASP A 61 -10.62 1.85 -2.97
C ASP A 61 -10.46 3.19 -3.71
N GLN A 62 -9.81 3.15 -4.87
CA GLN A 62 -9.35 4.35 -5.59
C GLN A 62 -8.54 5.28 -4.68
N SER A 63 -9.09 6.44 -4.29
CA SER A 63 -8.48 7.40 -3.35
C SER A 63 -9.13 7.39 -1.97
N SER A 64 -10.19 6.60 -1.78
CA SER A 64 -10.97 6.52 -0.53
C SER A 64 -10.58 5.29 0.28
N LEU A 65 -10.88 5.33 1.58
CA LEU A 65 -10.64 4.20 2.49
C LEU A 65 -11.97 3.53 2.82
N VAL A 66 -12.00 2.20 2.72
CA VAL A 66 -13.18 1.39 2.98
C VAL A 66 -12.83 0.20 3.87
N LEU A 67 -13.84 -0.35 4.54
CA LEU A 67 -13.73 -1.58 5.29
C LEU A 67 -13.97 -2.78 4.36
N GLY A 68 -13.04 -3.73 4.39
CA GLY A 68 -13.07 -5.00 3.68
C GLY A 68 -12.90 -6.20 4.60
N ASP A 69 -13.05 -7.39 4.02
CA ASP A 69 -12.83 -8.66 4.71
C ASP A 69 -11.33 -8.89 4.96
N CYS A 70 -10.98 -9.17 6.22
CA CYS A 70 -9.60 -9.42 6.63
C CYS A 70 -9.05 -10.76 6.09
N GLU A 71 -9.91 -11.73 5.79
CA GLU A 71 -9.52 -13.08 5.36
C GLU A 71 -8.96 -13.13 3.93
N ARG A 72 -9.13 -12.03 3.16
CA ARG A 72 -8.63 -11.89 1.78
C ARG A 72 -7.62 -10.74 1.68
N PRO A 73 -6.43 -10.87 2.28
CA PRO A 73 -5.46 -9.78 2.36
C PRO A 73 -4.94 -9.43 0.96
N THR A 74 -4.93 -8.14 0.63
CA THR A 74 -4.37 -7.60 -0.60
C THR A 74 -3.30 -6.56 -0.30
N ARG A 75 -2.50 -6.18 -1.29
CA ARG A 75 -1.52 -5.10 -1.14
C ARG A 75 -2.17 -3.77 -0.72
N ARG A 76 -3.42 -3.52 -1.10
CA ARG A 76 -4.19 -2.31 -0.74
C ARG A 76 -4.61 -2.28 0.75
N MET A 77 -4.50 -3.40 1.46
CA MET A 77 -4.73 -3.49 2.90
C MET A 77 -3.45 -3.32 3.73
N LEU A 78 -2.28 -3.27 3.09
CA LEU A 78 -1.00 -3.21 3.78
C LEU A 78 -0.53 -1.78 3.99
N TRP A 79 -0.30 -1.46 5.26
CA TRP A 79 0.12 -0.17 5.75
C TRP A 79 1.51 -0.26 6.37
N LYS A 80 2.25 0.85 6.32
CA LYS A 80 3.55 0.99 6.98
C LYS A 80 3.69 2.39 7.55
N TRP A 81 4.16 2.50 8.79
CA TRP A 81 4.64 3.77 9.31
C TRP A 81 5.98 4.09 8.66
N VAL A 82 6.09 5.30 8.14
CA VAL A 82 7.30 5.76 7.43
C VAL A 82 7.74 7.11 7.99
N SER A 83 8.79 7.70 7.41
CA SER A 83 9.36 8.95 7.91
C SER A 83 8.32 10.09 7.93
N LYS A 84 8.59 11.10 8.78
CA LYS A 84 7.70 12.26 9.00
C LYS A 84 6.31 11.88 9.53
N HIS A 85 6.22 10.75 10.25
CA HIS A 85 4.98 10.23 10.83
C HIS A 85 3.87 9.97 9.79
N ARG A 86 4.22 9.56 8.58
CA ARG A 86 3.23 9.26 7.54
C ARG A 86 2.80 7.80 7.60
N LEU A 87 1.58 7.53 7.15
CA LEU A 87 1.07 6.18 6.92
C LEU A 87 1.06 5.90 5.42
N PHE A 88 1.95 5.01 4.98
CA PHE A 88 2.09 4.60 3.59
C PHE A 88 1.25 3.36 3.29
N ASN A 89 0.56 3.33 2.15
CA ASN A 89 -0.15 2.16 1.64
C ASN A 89 0.65 1.48 0.53
N LEU A 90 0.92 0.18 0.69
CA LEU A 90 1.73 -0.58 -0.27
C LEU A 90 1.06 -0.74 -1.64
N GLY A 91 -0.26 -0.94 -1.66
CA GLY A 91 -1.01 -1.24 -2.88
C GLY A 91 -1.09 -0.04 -3.83
N THR A 92 -1.34 1.15 -3.29
CA THR A 92 -1.43 2.38 -4.09
C THR A 92 -0.10 3.13 -4.18
N SER A 93 0.88 2.82 -3.34
CA SER A 93 2.11 3.59 -3.20
C SER A 93 1.87 5.07 -2.85
N MET A 94 0.84 5.32 -2.05
CA MET A 94 0.41 6.64 -1.60
C MET A 94 0.37 6.73 -0.08
N CYS A 95 0.28 7.94 0.44
CA CYS A 95 0.18 8.23 1.86
C CYS A 95 -1.23 8.65 2.26
N LEU A 96 -1.65 8.25 3.45
CA LEU A 96 -2.89 8.70 4.06
C LEU A 96 -2.77 10.19 4.39
N GLY A 97 -3.76 11.00 4.04
CA GLY A 97 -3.74 12.44 4.27
C GLY A 97 -5.08 13.05 4.63
N LEU A 98 -5.01 14.27 5.17
CA LEU A 98 -6.13 15.11 5.54
C LEU A 98 -6.15 16.40 4.73
N ASN A 99 -7.09 16.52 3.80
CA ASN A 99 -7.42 17.79 3.16
C ASN A 99 -8.49 18.53 3.97
N ILE A 100 -8.06 19.37 4.91
CA ILE A 100 -8.98 20.10 5.82
C ILE A 100 -9.86 21.10 5.05
N SER A 101 -9.43 21.51 3.85
CA SER A 101 -10.20 22.40 2.98
C SER A 101 -11.39 21.72 2.32
N ASP A 102 -11.43 20.37 2.31
CA ASP A 102 -12.57 19.61 1.82
C ASP A 102 -13.55 19.31 2.98
N PRO A 103 -14.72 19.96 3.02
CA PRO A 103 -15.69 19.78 4.10
C PRO A 103 -16.48 18.47 3.98
N THR A 104 -16.50 17.81 2.82
CA THR A 104 -17.33 16.61 2.58
C THR A 104 -16.52 15.33 2.80
N GLN A 105 -15.29 15.28 2.29
CA GLN A 105 -14.43 14.12 2.40
C GLN A 105 -12.97 14.53 2.68
N PRO A 106 -12.66 14.92 3.92
CA PRO A 106 -11.32 15.40 4.26
C PRO A 106 -10.26 14.29 4.26
N LEU A 107 -10.63 13.00 4.35
CA LEU A 107 -9.70 11.87 4.41
C LEU A 107 -9.54 11.21 3.03
N GLY A 108 -8.30 10.96 2.62
CA GLY A 108 -8.01 10.23 1.39
C GLY A 108 -6.55 9.84 1.23
N MET A 109 -6.23 9.27 0.06
CA MET A 109 -4.88 8.91 -0.34
C MET A 109 -4.25 9.98 -1.24
N PHE A 110 -3.01 10.32 -0.94
CA PHE A 110 -2.26 11.41 -1.57
C PHE A 110 -0.82 10.97 -1.88
N GLU A 111 -0.22 11.50 -2.95
CA GLU A 111 1.25 11.44 -3.11
C GLU A 111 1.95 11.93 -1.84
N CYS A 112 3.02 11.23 -1.47
CA CYS A 112 3.63 11.37 -0.16
C CYS A 112 4.43 12.66 0.05
N ASP A 113 4.74 13.40 -1.01
CA ASP A 113 5.45 14.68 -1.00
C ASP A 113 4.53 15.90 -1.18
N MET A 114 3.21 15.70 -1.26
CA MET A 114 2.28 16.82 -1.36
C MET A 114 2.30 17.72 -0.13
N ALA A 115 2.35 19.04 -0.35
CA ALA A 115 2.42 20.04 0.70
C ALA A 115 1.05 20.49 1.27
N SER A 116 -0.02 20.37 0.47
CA SER A 116 -1.36 20.86 0.83
C SER A 116 -2.12 19.95 1.82
N PRO A 117 -2.34 18.65 1.53
CA PRO A 117 -2.96 17.75 2.50
C PRO A 117 -2.00 17.52 3.67
N MET A 118 -2.54 17.37 4.87
CA MET A 118 -1.73 17.01 6.01
C MET A 118 -1.51 15.51 6.09
N LEU A 119 -0.25 15.09 5.92
CA LEU A 119 0.13 13.68 5.78
C LEU A 119 0.63 13.04 7.08
N TRP A 120 0.86 13.83 8.14
CA TRP A 120 1.30 13.27 9.41
C TRP A 120 0.13 12.69 10.19
N TRP A 121 0.38 11.56 10.82
CA TRP A 121 -0.51 10.84 11.71
C TRP A 121 0.24 10.45 12.96
N ARG A 122 -0.48 10.32 14.06
CA ARG A 122 0.03 9.80 15.32
C ARG A 122 -0.96 8.78 15.83
N CYS A 123 -0.55 8.07 16.85
CA CYS A 123 -1.41 7.11 17.49
C CYS A 123 -1.17 7.12 19.00
N HIS A 124 -2.20 6.72 19.74
CA HIS A 124 -2.16 6.60 21.19
C HIS A 124 -3.07 5.45 21.59
N GLY A 125 -2.49 4.40 22.18
CA GLY A 125 -3.20 3.14 22.40
C GLY A 125 -3.75 2.59 21.07
N ASN A 126 -5.06 2.36 21.02
CA ASN A 126 -5.75 1.79 19.86
C ASN A 126 -6.35 2.86 18.92
N MET A 127 -5.93 4.12 19.05
CA MET A 127 -6.44 5.23 18.26
C MET A 127 -5.37 5.79 17.31
N ILE A 128 -5.78 6.14 16.09
CA ILE A 128 -5.01 6.95 15.15
C ILE A 128 -5.64 8.34 15.05
N TYR A 129 -4.82 9.39 15.11
CA TYR A 129 -5.24 10.79 15.02
C TYR A 129 -4.27 11.62 14.20
N GLY A 130 -4.78 12.69 13.58
CA GLY A 130 -4.02 13.64 12.78
C GLY A 130 -4.19 15.08 13.27
N ALA A 131 -3.97 16.04 12.36
CA ALA A 131 -4.09 17.46 12.66
C ALA A 131 -5.48 17.86 13.16
N SER A 132 -5.57 18.94 13.94
CA SER A 132 -6.84 19.48 14.46
C SER A 132 -7.70 18.45 15.21
N GLU A 133 -7.03 17.50 15.87
CA GLU A 133 -7.63 16.41 16.66
C GLU A 133 -8.58 15.47 15.89
N TRP A 134 -8.48 15.45 14.55
CA TRP A 134 -9.21 14.50 13.72
C TRP A 134 -8.74 13.08 13.99
N LYS A 135 -9.67 12.17 14.31
CA LYS A 135 -9.40 10.78 14.65
C LYS A 135 -9.96 9.85 13.59
N LEU A 136 -9.21 8.83 13.22
CA LEU A 136 -9.63 7.83 12.25
C LEU A 136 -10.83 7.05 12.81
N ASN A 137 -11.91 6.99 12.04
CA ASN A 137 -13.22 6.52 12.46
C ASN A 137 -13.94 5.80 11.31
N VAL A 138 -15.17 5.36 11.54
CA VAL A 138 -15.97 4.65 10.54
C VAL A 138 -17.36 5.29 10.38
N ALA A 139 -17.86 5.30 9.15
CA ALA A 139 -19.23 5.67 8.81
C ALA A 139 -19.79 4.67 7.75
N GLY A 140 -20.59 3.70 8.20
CA GLY A 140 -21.00 2.58 7.34
C GLY A 140 -19.79 1.73 6.94
N ARG A 141 -19.54 1.58 5.63
CA ARG A 141 -18.32 0.93 5.10
C ARG A 141 -17.14 1.89 4.95
N LEU A 142 -17.36 3.21 4.97
CA LEU A 142 -16.28 4.17 4.74
C LEU A 142 -15.47 4.36 6.01
N VAL A 143 -14.15 4.44 5.84
CA VAL A 143 -13.26 4.95 6.88
C VAL A 143 -13.18 6.46 6.69
N VAL A 144 -13.43 7.19 7.77
CA VAL A 144 -13.56 8.64 7.78
C VAL A 144 -12.76 9.22 8.94
N VAL A 145 -12.80 10.54 9.12
CA VAL A 145 -12.31 11.17 10.35
C VAL A 145 -13.42 11.85 11.13
N LYS A 146 -13.31 11.84 12.46
CA LYS A 146 -14.21 12.55 13.39
C LYS A 146 -13.40 13.15 14.54
N LYS A 147 -13.77 14.34 15.05
CA LYS A 147 -13.00 15.01 16.12
C LYS A 147 -13.22 14.45 17.51
N ASN A 148 -14.46 14.11 17.85
CA ASN A 148 -14.85 13.76 19.24
C ASN A 148 -15.33 12.31 19.40
N ILE A 149 -15.04 11.46 18.43
CA ILE A 149 -15.46 10.06 18.46
C ILE A 149 -14.23 9.18 18.37
N TYR A 150 -14.11 8.28 19.34
CA TYR A 150 -13.04 7.30 19.39
C TYR A 150 -13.47 6.03 18.67
N HIS A 151 -12.59 5.53 17.81
CA HIS A 151 -12.75 4.22 17.18
C HIS A 151 -11.47 3.45 17.43
N GLU A 152 -11.63 2.21 17.89
CA GLU A 152 -10.50 1.38 18.26
C GLU A 152 -10.01 0.55 17.08
N TRP A 153 -8.71 0.58 16.89
CA TRP A 153 -7.98 -0.10 15.84
C TRP A 153 -6.91 -0.98 16.45
N LYS A 154 -6.60 -2.10 15.79
CA LYS A 154 -5.45 -2.94 16.12
C LYS A 154 -4.75 -3.37 14.84
N ARG A 155 -3.56 -3.92 14.99
CA ARG A 155 -2.93 -4.68 13.92
C ARG A 155 -3.65 -6.04 13.81
N HIS A 156 -3.95 -6.44 12.58
CA HIS A 156 -4.62 -7.72 12.32
C HIS A 156 -3.71 -8.89 12.75
N ASN A 157 -4.30 -10.02 13.16
CA ASN A 157 -3.60 -11.23 13.61
C ASN A 157 -2.57 -11.05 14.74
N THR A 158 -2.64 -9.94 15.48
CA THR A 158 -1.74 -9.64 16.60
C THR A 158 -2.57 -9.16 17.80
N PRO A 159 -3.00 -10.08 18.71
CA PRO A 159 -4.04 -9.79 19.70
C PRO A 159 -3.75 -8.63 20.67
N LYS A 160 -2.47 -8.29 20.87
CA LYS A 160 -2.03 -7.26 21.83
C LYS A 160 -1.46 -6.01 21.16
N GLU A 161 -1.39 -5.99 19.83
CA GLU A 161 -0.70 -4.93 19.11
C GLU A 161 -1.68 -3.88 18.59
N GLY A 162 -1.59 -2.68 19.16
CA GLY A 162 -2.24 -1.49 18.61
C GLY A 162 -1.49 -0.94 17.38
N PRO A 163 -2.02 0.11 16.74
CA PRO A 163 -1.43 0.70 15.54
C PRO A 163 -0.02 1.27 15.74
N CYS A 164 0.37 1.60 16.98
CA CYS A 164 1.69 2.14 17.31
C CYS A 164 2.77 1.09 17.62
N SER A 165 2.44 -0.20 17.57
CA SER A 165 3.30 -1.22 18.20
C SER A 165 4.70 -1.28 17.56
N HIS A 166 4.79 -1.09 16.24
CA HIS A 166 6.06 -0.94 15.52
C HIS A 166 6.12 0.48 14.93
N PRO A 167 6.64 1.47 15.68
CA PRO A 167 6.83 2.81 15.16
C PRO A 167 7.94 2.83 14.11
N TYR A 168 7.95 3.86 13.27
CA TYR A 168 9.06 4.09 12.35
C TYR A 168 10.33 4.47 13.13
N GLU A 169 11.44 3.82 12.80
CA GLU A 169 12.78 4.16 13.30
C GLU A 169 13.60 4.83 12.19
N GLU A 170 14.27 5.93 12.52
CA GLU A 170 15.11 6.64 11.56
C GLU A 170 16.34 5.81 11.18
N ILE A 171 16.59 5.70 9.88
CA ILE A 171 17.75 4.99 9.33
C ILE A 171 18.75 6.04 8.85
N HIS A 172 19.82 6.24 9.59
CA HIS A 172 20.91 7.13 9.17
C HIS A 172 21.75 6.50 8.06
N THR A 173 22.05 7.30 7.04
CA THR A 173 22.86 6.85 5.90
C THR A 173 24.32 6.68 6.25
N LEU A 174 24.98 5.76 5.55
CA LEU A 174 26.43 5.57 5.56
C LEU A 174 27.01 6.03 4.21
N LEU A 175 28.15 6.71 4.26
CA LEU A 175 28.80 7.28 3.06
C LEU A 175 27.82 8.13 2.22
N GLY A 176 27.92 8.06 0.89
CA GLY A 176 27.09 8.84 -0.02
C GLY A 176 27.43 10.33 0.02
N ASN A 177 26.51 11.16 -0.50
CA ASN A 177 26.66 12.61 -0.57
C ASN A 177 25.68 13.36 0.36
N ALA A 178 24.94 12.64 1.20
CA ALA A 178 23.98 13.19 2.13
C ALA A 178 24.52 13.33 3.56
N HIS A 179 25.82 13.16 3.80
CA HIS A 179 26.49 13.44 5.07
C HIS A 179 25.82 12.79 6.31
N GLY A 180 25.32 11.56 6.19
CA GLY A 180 24.70 10.82 7.30
C GLY A 180 23.27 11.26 7.63
N TYR A 181 22.64 12.10 6.81
CA TYR A 181 21.22 12.41 6.96
C TYR A 181 20.36 11.13 6.89
N PRO A 182 19.23 11.09 7.62
CA PRO A 182 18.38 9.92 7.64
C PRO A 182 17.67 9.71 6.29
N CYS A 183 17.41 8.45 5.97
CA CYS A 183 16.57 8.06 4.86
C CYS A 183 15.17 8.69 4.97
N VAL A 184 14.65 9.19 3.86
CA VAL A 184 13.26 9.65 3.77
C VAL A 184 12.45 8.54 3.11
N PHE A 185 11.44 8.03 3.82
CA PHE A 185 10.53 7.01 3.29
C PHE A 185 9.07 7.50 3.26
N PRO A 186 8.31 7.20 2.19
CA PRO A 186 8.87 6.71 0.94
C PRO A 186 9.65 7.82 0.22
N PHE A 187 10.56 7.43 -0.66
CA PHE A 187 11.18 8.34 -1.62
C PHE A 187 10.88 7.89 -3.05
N ASN A 188 10.82 8.84 -3.97
CA ASN A 188 10.62 8.60 -5.39
C ASN A 188 11.99 8.53 -6.10
N TYR A 189 12.20 7.48 -6.87
CA TYR A 189 13.34 7.29 -7.77
C TYR A 189 12.84 6.63 -9.06
N ASN A 190 13.17 7.18 -10.22
CA ASN A 190 12.72 6.69 -11.52
C ASN A 190 11.19 6.51 -11.59
N ASN A 191 10.44 7.51 -11.10
CA ASN A 191 8.97 7.50 -11.03
C ASN A 191 8.36 6.36 -10.19
N LYS A 192 9.13 5.74 -9.29
CA LYS A 192 8.67 4.67 -8.40
C LYS A 192 8.92 5.05 -6.95
N TRP A 193 7.92 4.84 -6.10
CA TRP A 193 8.02 5.09 -4.66
C TRP A 193 8.57 3.87 -3.92
N TYR A 194 9.61 4.10 -3.12
CA TYR A 194 10.27 3.09 -2.29
C TYR A 194 10.02 3.40 -0.82
N SER A 195 9.42 2.46 -0.10
CA SER A 195 9.23 2.55 1.36
C SER A 195 10.33 1.86 2.16
N GLU A 196 11.39 1.40 1.48
CA GLU A 196 12.54 0.67 2.01
C GLU A 196 13.79 0.98 1.20
N CYS A 197 14.95 0.58 1.73
CA CYS A 197 16.21 0.64 0.99
C CYS A 197 16.15 -0.26 -0.24
N THR A 198 16.67 0.23 -1.36
CA THR A 198 16.66 -0.47 -2.65
C THR A 198 18.07 -0.72 -3.15
N THR A 199 18.24 -1.73 -3.99
CA THR A 199 19.48 -1.97 -4.77
C THR A 199 19.33 -1.49 -6.21
N GLU A 200 18.14 -1.03 -6.59
CA GLU A 200 17.83 -0.58 -7.95
C GLU A 200 18.71 0.60 -8.35
N GLY A 201 19.17 0.63 -9.60
CA GLY A 201 20.08 1.66 -10.10
C GLY A 201 21.56 1.46 -9.72
N ARG A 202 21.93 0.36 -9.07
CA ARG A 202 23.32 0.05 -8.70
C ARG A 202 23.78 -1.32 -9.19
N GLU A 203 25.01 -1.37 -9.71
CA GLU A 203 25.66 -2.61 -10.14
C GLU A 203 26.30 -3.38 -8.97
N ASP A 204 26.69 -2.68 -7.91
CA ASP A 204 27.30 -3.26 -6.70
C ASP A 204 26.31 -3.98 -5.77
N HIS A 205 25.01 -3.93 -6.10
CA HIS A 205 23.91 -4.50 -5.31
C HIS A 205 23.84 -4.02 -3.85
N LEU A 206 24.47 -2.88 -3.53
CA LEU A 206 24.40 -2.31 -2.19
C LEU A 206 23.08 -1.58 -1.98
N HIS A 207 22.48 -1.78 -0.79
CA HIS A 207 21.24 -1.11 -0.42
C HIS A 207 21.46 0.38 -0.15
N TRP A 208 20.65 1.23 -0.77
CA TRP A 208 20.69 2.68 -0.60
C TRP A 208 19.29 3.27 -0.41
N CYS A 209 19.26 4.51 0.07
CA CYS A 209 18.04 5.30 0.19
C CYS A 209 18.29 6.77 -0.17
N SER A 210 17.24 7.48 -0.55
CA SER A 210 17.24 8.93 -0.66
C SER A 210 17.09 9.59 0.72
N THR A 211 17.68 10.76 0.90
CA THR A 211 17.45 11.62 2.09
C THR A 211 16.46 12.74 1.80
N THR A 212 15.74 12.67 0.67
CA THR A 212 14.67 13.59 0.25
C THR A 212 13.51 12.80 -0.34
N ASP A 213 12.32 13.40 -0.41
CA ASP A 213 11.14 12.70 -0.95
C ASP A 213 11.26 12.39 -2.46
N ARG A 214 11.97 13.21 -3.24
CA ARG A 214 12.29 12.95 -4.66
C ARG A 214 13.79 12.95 -4.88
N TYR A 215 14.33 11.76 -5.10
CA TYR A 215 15.76 11.58 -5.38
C TYR A 215 16.17 12.33 -6.64
N ASP A 216 15.43 12.13 -7.75
CA ASP A 216 15.76 12.64 -9.09
C ASP A 216 15.83 14.17 -9.18
N LEU A 217 15.35 14.90 -8.17
CA LEU A 217 15.41 16.36 -8.11
C LEU A 217 16.62 16.90 -7.32
N THR A 218 17.22 16.06 -6.46
CA THR A 218 18.21 16.50 -5.47
C THR A 218 19.49 15.69 -5.49
N ASP A 219 19.43 14.47 -6.03
CA ASP A 219 20.50 13.47 -6.05
C ASP A 219 21.14 13.23 -4.67
N ARG A 220 20.36 13.38 -3.58
CA ARG A 220 20.85 13.20 -2.20
C ARG A 220 20.56 11.79 -1.70
N TRP A 221 21.62 11.04 -1.42
CA TRP A 221 21.52 9.65 -1.00
C TRP A 221 22.66 9.21 -0.08
N GLY A 222 22.49 8.03 0.49
CA GLY A 222 23.58 7.25 1.07
C GLY A 222 23.18 5.78 1.25
N PHE A 223 24.12 4.96 1.70
CA PHE A 223 23.89 3.54 1.90
C PHE A 223 23.10 3.27 3.17
N CYS A 224 22.26 2.25 3.14
CA CYS A 224 21.57 1.79 4.32
C CYS A 224 22.48 0.87 5.16
N PRO A 225 22.43 0.97 6.50
CA PRO A 225 23.12 0.04 7.36
C PRO A 225 22.55 -1.38 7.19
N VAL A 226 23.44 -2.36 7.07
CA VAL A 226 23.08 -3.79 7.03
C VAL A 226 23.39 -4.43 8.37
N LYS A 227 22.49 -5.30 8.85
CA LYS A 227 22.75 -6.11 10.03
C LYS A 227 23.74 -7.21 9.66
N ALA A 228 25.03 -6.97 9.91
CA ALA A 228 26.08 -7.97 9.76
C ALA A 228 26.35 -8.67 11.10
N SER A 229 26.70 -9.96 11.05
CA SER A 229 27.11 -10.75 12.23
C SER A 229 28.57 -10.51 12.65
N GLY A 230 29.30 -9.66 11.92
CA GLY A 230 30.69 -9.26 12.21
C GLY A 230 31.12 -8.08 11.35
N CYS A 231 32.28 -7.51 11.66
CA CYS A 231 32.94 -6.51 10.80
C CYS A 231 33.84 -7.27 9.82
N GLU A 232 33.55 -7.21 8.53
CA GLU A 232 34.52 -7.65 7.51
C GLU A 232 35.64 -6.60 7.45
N HIS A 233 36.88 -7.05 7.64
CA HIS A 233 38.11 -6.24 7.65
C HIS A 233 38.74 -6.17 6.27
#